data_AF-A0A8S0XY33-F1
#
_entry.id   AF-A0A8S0XY33-F1
#
_cell.length_a   1.000
_cell.length_b   1.000
_cell.length_c   1.000
_cell.angle_alpha   90.00
_cell.angle_beta   90.00
_cell.angle_gamma   90.00
#
_symmetry.space_group_name_H-M   'P 1'
#
loop_
_entity.id
_entity.type
_entity.pdbx_description
1 polymer ?
#
loop_
_entity_poly.entity_id
_entity_poly.type
_entity_poly.pdbx_seq_one_letter_code
_entity_poly.pdbx_strand_id
1 'polypeptide(L)'
;MGKVHVSKSQLIKDKTDKIEKIFGDLKEDSSLEGFIGMFKQNYPEDWNRIVKRYDEHKKLRKKGKNYPMPEPKKYLENIYNSYIDKKN
;
A
#
# COMPACT_ATOMS: atom_id res chain seq x y z
N MET A 1 -8.75 -13.42 27.00
CA MET A 1 -7.71 -12.70 26.23
C MET A 1 -8.27 -12.38 24.84
N GLY A 2 -8.75 -11.15 24.64
CA GLY A 2 -9.39 -10.73 23.38
C GLY A 2 -8.36 -10.66 22.25
N LYS A 3 -8.73 -11.15 21.06
CA LYS A 3 -7.92 -10.98 19.85
C LYS A 3 -7.79 -9.48 19.60
N VAL A 4 -6.57 -8.95 19.66
CA VAL A 4 -6.29 -7.56 19.29
C VAL A 4 -6.59 -7.43 17.80
N HIS A 5 -7.77 -6.90 17.46
CA HIS A 5 -8.12 -6.59 16.10
C HIS A 5 -7.45 -5.26 15.73
N VAL A 6 -6.53 -5.30 14.79
CA VAL A 6 -6.07 -4.10 14.10
C VAL A 6 -7.25 -3.48 13.34
N SER A 7 -7.47 -2.16 13.52
CA SER A 7 -8.63 -1.44 12.96
C SER A 7 -8.77 -1.68 11.46
N LYS A 8 -9.92 -2.13 10.94
CA LYS A 8 -10.16 -2.34 9.48
C LYS A 8 -10.08 -1.07 8.62
N SER A 9 -9.63 0.06 9.18
CA SER A 9 -9.53 1.34 8.50
C SER A 9 -8.68 1.24 7.23
N GLN A 10 -9.19 1.87 6.18
CA GLN A 10 -8.51 2.01 4.91
C GLN A 10 -7.13 2.64 5.13
N LEU A 11 -6.08 1.95 4.68
CA LEU A 11 -4.69 2.40 4.83
C LEU A 11 -4.42 3.69 4.07
N ILE A 12 -4.96 3.74 2.86
CA ILE A 12 -4.88 4.87 1.95
C ILE A 12 -6.29 5.47 1.88
N LYS A 13 -6.42 6.71 2.33
CA LYS A 13 -7.69 7.45 2.20
C LYS A 13 -7.88 7.81 0.72
N ASP A 14 -9.07 7.58 0.17
CA ASP A 14 -9.38 7.85 -1.24
C ASP A 14 -8.36 7.21 -2.19
N LYS A 15 -8.05 5.93 -1.93
CA LYS A 15 -7.03 5.17 -2.64
C LYS A 15 -7.15 5.34 -4.15
N THR A 16 -8.33 5.13 -4.72
CA THR A 16 -8.51 5.19 -6.18
C THR A 16 -8.10 6.55 -6.75
N ASP A 17 -8.59 7.66 -6.19
CA ASP A 17 -8.27 9.03 -6.62
C ASP A 17 -6.76 9.31 -6.57
N LYS A 18 -6.09 8.92 -5.48
CA LYS A 18 -4.65 9.14 -5.32
C LYS A 18 -3.84 8.35 -6.34
N ILE A 19 -4.24 7.11 -6.59
CA ILE A 19 -3.60 6.24 -7.57
C ILE A 19 -3.79 6.85 -8.96
N GLU A 20 -5.00 7.25 -9.32
CA GLU A 20 -5.29 7.91 -10.60
C GLU A 20 -4.49 9.20 -10.79
N LYS A 21 -4.35 10.03 -9.75
CA LYS A 21 -3.49 11.22 -9.79
C LYS A 21 -2.04 10.87 -10.10
N ILE A 22 -1.46 9.90 -9.38
CA ILE A 22 -0.06 9.49 -9.61
C ILE A 22 0.11 8.92 -11.03
N PHE A 23 -0.83 8.11 -11.50
CA PHE A 23 -0.81 7.59 -12.86
C PHE A 23 -1.05 8.67 -13.93
N GLY A 24 -1.76 9.75 -13.60
CA GLY A 24 -1.90 10.92 -14.46
C GLY A 24 -0.60 11.75 -14.53
N ASP A 25 0.12 11.86 -13.42
CA ASP A 25 1.43 12.52 -13.34
C ASP A 25 2.55 11.68 -14.00
N LEU A 26 2.48 10.36 -13.90
CA LEU A 26 3.37 9.43 -14.61
C LEU A 26 2.99 9.38 -16.10
N LYS A 27 3.37 10.41 -16.86
CA LYS A 27 3.33 10.39 -18.33
C LYS A 27 4.21 9.26 -18.86
N GLU A 28 3.59 8.25 -19.46
CA GLU A 28 4.15 7.10 -20.22
C GLU A 28 5.17 6.19 -19.51
N ASP A 29 6.02 6.72 -18.63
CA ASP A 29 6.91 6.00 -17.73
C ASP A 29 6.15 5.44 -16.52
N SER A 30 5.11 4.66 -16.76
CA SER A 30 4.34 3.94 -15.73
C SER A 30 5.14 2.80 -15.10
N SER A 31 6.44 2.95 -14.85
CA SER A 31 7.21 1.91 -14.17
C SER A 31 6.78 1.78 -12.71
N LEU A 32 6.72 0.54 -12.20
CA LEU A 32 6.39 0.26 -10.80
C LEU A 32 7.26 1.07 -9.82
N GLU A 33 8.56 1.19 -10.10
CA GLU A 33 9.47 1.98 -9.27
C GLU A 33 9.14 3.48 -9.28
N GLY A 34 8.80 4.02 -10.45
CA GLY A 34 8.32 5.39 -10.60
C GLY A 34 7.04 5.62 -9.79
N PHE A 35 6.07 4.72 -9.91
CA PHE A 35 4.85 4.74 -9.11
C PHE A 35 5.12 4.71 -7.60
N ILE A 36 5.96 3.80 -7.11
CA ILE A 36 6.31 3.71 -5.69
C ILE A 36 7.03 4.98 -5.21
N GLY A 37 7.97 5.50 -6.02
CA GLY A 37 8.69 6.73 -5.72
C GLY A 37 7.76 7.94 -5.62
N MET A 38 6.91 8.11 -6.63
CA MET A 38 5.96 9.22 -6.71
C MET A 38 4.89 9.13 -5.63
N PHE A 39 4.43 7.92 -5.28
CA PHE A 39 3.52 7.70 -4.15
C PHE A 39 4.17 8.14 -2.83
N LYS A 40 5.44 7.80 -2.58
CA LYS A 40 6.14 8.21 -1.36
C LYS A 40 6.37 9.71 -1.29
N GLN A 41 6.61 10.36 -2.43
CA GLN A 41 6.82 11.81 -2.49
C GLN A 41 5.52 12.59 -2.34
N ASN A 42 4.44 12.18 -3.03
CA ASN A 42 3.16 12.88 -2.98
C ASN A 42 2.32 12.53 -1.74
N TYR A 43 2.42 11.30 -1.25
CA TYR A 43 1.63 10.79 -0.12
C TYR A 43 2.50 10.12 0.95
N PRO A 44 3.45 10.85 1.56
CA PRO A 44 4.32 10.31 2.60
C PRO A 44 3.52 9.88 3.85
N GLU A 45 2.40 10.55 4.14
CA GLU A 45 1.52 10.19 5.27
C GLU A 45 0.84 8.83 5.07
N ASP A 46 0.28 8.57 3.88
CA ASP A 46 -0.31 7.28 3.56
C ASP A 46 0.76 6.18 3.52
N TRP A 47 1.95 6.47 2.99
CA TRP A 47 3.08 5.55 3.03
C TRP A 47 3.44 5.17 4.47
N ASN A 48 3.57 6.16 5.36
CA ASN A 48 3.85 5.92 6.78
C ASN A 48 2.74 5.11 7.45
N ARG A 49 1.47 5.30 7.09
CA ARG A 49 0.36 4.47 7.59
C ARG A 49 0.50 3.01 7.18
N ILE A 50 0.84 2.74 5.92
CA ILE A 50 1.07 1.38 5.41
C ILE A 50 2.21 0.73 6.18
N VAL A 51 3.35 1.43 6.33
CA VAL A 51 4.53 0.93 7.06
C VAL A 51 4.21 0.69 8.54
N LYS A 52 3.55 1.65 9.20
CA LYS A 52 3.17 1.53 10.61
C LYS A 52 2.28 0.31 10.83
N ARG A 53 1.29 0.11 9.97
CA ARG A 53 0.39 -1.04 10.08
C ARG A 53 1.10 -2.37 9.85
N TYR A 54 2.01 -2.42 8.87
CA TYR A 54 2.86 -3.58 8.65
C TYR A 54 3.70 -3.89 9.89
N ASP A 55 4.29 -2.87 10.52
CA ASP A 55 5.06 -3.02 11.77
C ASP A 55 4.19 -3.47 12.96
N GLU A 56 2.99 -2.91 13.12
CA GLU A 56 2.03 -3.37 14.14
C GLU A 56 1.67 -4.85 13.95
N HIS A 57 1.39 -5.25 12.72
CA HIS A 57 1.15 -6.66 12.39
C HIS A 57 2.37 -7.55 12.66
N LYS A 58 3.57 -7.03 12.38
CA LYS A 58 4.83 -7.73 12.63
C LYS A 58 5.09 -7.90 14.14
N LYS A 59 4.82 -6.88 14.95
CA LYS A 59 4.94 -6.91 16.43
C LYS A 59 3.93 -7.85 17.09
N LEU A 60 2.70 -7.88 16.60
CA LEU A 60 1.64 -8.77 17.10
C LEU A 60 1.83 -10.23 16.65
N ARG A 61 2.83 -10.51 15.81
CA ARG A 61 3.03 -11.83 15.23
C ARG A 61 3.57 -12.80 16.28
N LYS A 62 2.91 -13.94 16.42
CA LYS A 62 3.49 -15.15 17.05
C LYS A 62 4.26 -15.95 15.98
N LYS A 63 5.44 -16.47 16.33
CA LYS A 63 6.26 -17.35 15.47
C LYS A 63 5.38 -18.46 14.88
N GLY A 64 5.39 -18.61 13.55
CA GLY A 64 4.72 -19.71 12.83
C GLY A 64 3.42 -19.39 12.09
N LYS A 65 2.90 -18.15 12.10
CA LYS A 65 1.69 -17.78 11.32
C LYS A 65 1.97 -16.95 10.08
N ASN A 66 1.20 -17.18 9.01
CA ASN A 66 1.24 -16.37 7.79
C ASN A 66 0.95 -14.89 8.07
N TYR A 67 1.63 -14.01 7.34
CA TYR A 67 1.41 -12.57 7.44
C TYR A 67 0.02 -12.22 6.90
N PRO A 68 -0.80 -11.48 7.66
CA PRO A 68 -2.10 -11.01 7.17
C PRO A 68 -1.97 -9.86 6.15
N MET A 69 -0.79 -9.25 6.03
CA MET A 69 -0.53 -8.12 5.14
C MET A 69 0.80 -8.33 4.40
N PRO A 70 0.84 -8.11 3.06
CA PRO A 70 2.09 -8.12 2.31
C PRO A 70 2.99 -6.95 2.71
N GLU A 71 4.27 -7.02 2.34
CA GLU A 71 5.20 -5.91 2.57
C GLU A 71 4.70 -4.60 1.94
N PRO A 72 5.00 -3.42 2.53
CA PRO A 72 4.49 -2.14 2.05
C PRO A 72 4.76 -1.87 0.56
N LYS A 73 5.94 -2.25 0.05
CA LYS A 73 6.27 -2.16 -1.37
C LYS A 73 5.39 -3.10 -2.21
N LYS A 74 5.25 -4.36 -1.79
CA LYS A 74 4.44 -5.37 -2.47
C LYS A 74 2.94 -5.04 -2.43
N TYR A 75 2.48 -4.35 -1.38
CA TYR A 75 1.16 -3.79 -1.31
C TYR A 75 0.92 -2.75 -2.42
N LEU A 76 1.85 -1.80 -2.60
CA LEU A 76 1.79 -0.83 -3.70
C LEU A 76 1.92 -1.50 -5.08
N GLU A 77 2.77 -2.51 -5.22
CA GLU A 77 2.89 -3.32 -6.45
C GLU A 77 1.58 -4.00 -6.83
N ASN A 78 0.88 -4.64 -5.89
CA ASN A 78 -0.42 -5.22 -6.16
C ASN A 78 -1.45 -4.18 -6.60
N ILE A 79 -1.37 -2.95 -6.08
CA ILE A 79 -2.25 -1.86 -6.49
C ILE A 79 -1.93 -1.43 -7.91
N TYR A 80 -0.64 -1.25 -8.21
CA TYR A 80 -0.16 -0.92 -9.55
C TYR A 80 -0.61 -1.98 -10.57
N ASN A 81 -0.34 -3.26 -10.31
CA ASN A 81 -0.73 -4.36 -11.20
C ASN A 81 -2.24 -4.43 -11.39
N SER A 82 -3.03 -4.30 -10.32
CA SER A 82 -4.49 -4.28 -10.41
C SER A 82 -5.04 -3.07 -11.18
N TYR A 83 -4.32 -1.95 -11.19
CA TYR A 83 -4.70 -0.77 -11.96
C TYR A 83 -4.39 -0.94 -13.44
N ILE A 84 -3.20 -1.48 -13.77
CA ILE A 84 -2.82 -1.80 -15.15
C ILE A 84 -3.74 -2.88 -15.74
N ASP A 85 -4.05 -3.92 -14.97
CA ASP A 85 -4.96 -5.01 -15.37
C ASP A 85 -6.38 -4.49 -15.67
N LYS A 86 -6.86 -3.48 -14.93
CA LYS A 86 -8.14 -2.82 -15.22
C LYS A 86 -8.14 -1.91 -16.45
N LYS A 87 -6.96 -1.50 -16.91
CA LYS A 87 -6.78 -0.54 -18.01
C LYS A 87 -6.50 -1.25 -19.35
N ASN A 88 -6.02 -2.49 -19.31
CA ASN A 88 -5.99 -3.43 -20.45
C ASN A 88 -7.36 -4.07 -20.66
#